data_AF-A0A4R4QG13-F1
#
_entry.id   AF-A0A4R4QG13-F1
#
_cell.length_a   1.000
_cell.length_b   1.000
_cell.length_c   1.000
_cell.angle_alpha   90.00
_cell.angle_beta   90.00
_cell.angle_gamma   90.00
#
_symmetry.space_group_name_H-M   'P 1'
#
loop_
_entity.id
_entity.type
_entity.pdbx_description
1 polymer ?
#
loop_
_entity_poly.entity_id
_entity_poly.type
_entity_poly.pdbx_seq_one_letter_code
_entity_poly.pdbx_strand_id
1 'polypeptide(L)'
;MRRRYSVYGFTWAEAMPRWQQRWFQWRLRRTGRRIPAEALDAMLESGLKAGRVATWFIAAGRRSDLRPTIRRDFLGEGPNRLRGDYCRALASLGTEEDAQILVAYLDHALTLPLEEPEWAITECQPLALGTLRYLDEQLGTDYSERFIATDGPWERWPGNEDGAWADDLDWVRSDVALATGGDPGIRRQVLAEEDFKTWEFAGPRWWWWFSRGVRRRLSRRG
;
A
#
# COMPACT_ATOMS: atom_id res chain seq x y z
N MET A 1 21.07 -3.59 -9.54
CA MET A 1 19.83 -3.83 -8.78
C MET A 1 19.88 -3.08 -7.46
N ARG A 2 19.40 -1.83 -7.43
CA ARG A 2 19.36 -1.00 -6.22
C ARG A 2 18.06 -1.36 -5.49
N ARG A 3 18.20 -1.99 -4.33
CA ARG A 3 17.13 -2.57 -3.49
C ARG A 3 16.12 -1.50 -3.02
N ARG A 4 14.93 -1.44 -3.64
CA ARG A 4 13.76 -0.63 -3.23
C ARG A 4 13.02 -1.16 -1.98
N TYR A 5 13.58 -2.12 -1.24
CA TYR A 5 12.90 -2.89 -0.18
C TYR A 5 12.62 -2.11 1.13
N SER A 6 12.98 -0.82 1.22
CA SER A 6 12.92 -0.04 2.47
C SER A 6 11.66 0.85 2.63
N VAL A 7 10.83 0.99 1.59
CA VAL A 7 9.86 2.12 1.54
C VAL A 7 8.45 1.75 2.02
N TYR A 8 8.06 0.47 1.96
CA TYR A 8 6.67 0.06 2.20
C TYR A 8 6.53 -0.66 3.55
N GLY A 9 5.79 -0.03 4.46
CA GLY A 9 5.81 -0.39 5.88
C GLY A 9 5.24 -1.78 6.19
N PHE A 10 5.79 -2.39 7.25
CA PHE A 10 5.49 -3.71 7.83
C PHE A 10 6.23 -4.93 7.26
N THR A 11 7.34 -4.78 6.55
CA THR A 11 8.23 -5.89 6.13
C THR A 11 8.59 -6.87 7.26
N TRP A 12 8.70 -6.37 8.50
CA TRP A 12 8.91 -7.20 9.70
C TRP A 12 7.73 -8.11 10.05
N ALA A 13 6.48 -7.69 9.78
CA ALA A 13 5.29 -8.50 9.99
C ALA A 13 5.15 -9.61 8.95
N GLU A 14 5.72 -9.40 7.77
CA GLU A 14 5.82 -10.40 6.70
C GLU A 14 6.86 -11.48 7.05
N ALA A 15 7.94 -11.07 7.73
CA ALA A 15 8.97 -11.93 8.28
C ALA A 15 8.67 -12.54 9.67
N MET A 16 7.46 -12.37 10.21
CA MET A 16 7.05 -12.99 11.48
C MET A 16 6.73 -14.48 11.35
N PRO A 17 7.01 -15.31 12.39
CA PRO A 17 6.50 -16.68 12.44
C PRO A 17 4.99 -16.70 12.20
N ARG A 18 4.48 -17.70 11.47
CA ARG A 18 3.08 -17.69 11.01
C ARG A 18 2.05 -17.52 12.12
N TRP A 19 2.31 -18.00 13.33
CA TRP A 19 1.41 -17.79 14.47
C TRP A 19 1.39 -16.33 14.96
N GLN A 20 2.55 -15.65 14.98
CA GLN A 20 2.65 -14.23 15.32
C GLN A 20 2.01 -13.38 14.22
N GLN A 21 2.25 -13.74 12.96
CA GLN A 21 1.65 -13.08 11.81
C GLN A 21 0.13 -13.18 11.86
N ARG A 22 -0.44 -14.39 12.05
CA ARG A 22 -1.90 -14.58 12.18
C ARG A 22 -2.49 -13.74 13.30
N TRP A 23 -1.82 -13.66 14.44
CA TRP A 23 -2.27 -12.85 15.56
C TRP A 23 -2.21 -11.35 15.27
N PHE A 24 -1.13 -10.89 14.63
CA PHE A 24 -0.98 -9.51 14.16
C PHE A 24 -2.09 -9.16 13.16
N GLN A 25 -2.29 -9.99 12.13
CA GLN A 25 -3.34 -9.83 11.11
C GLN A 25 -4.74 -9.81 11.74
N TRP A 26 -5.01 -10.68 12.72
CA TRP A 26 -6.27 -10.65 13.46
C TRP A 26 -6.47 -9.32 14.19
N ARG A 27 -5.45 -8.81 14.88
CA ARG A 27 -5.53 -7.51 15.57
C ARG A 27 -5.65 -6.35 14.60
N LEU A 28 -4.94 -6.40 13.47
CA LEU A 28 -4.98 -5.38 12.43
C LEU A 28 -6.39 -5.26 11.85
N ARG A 29 -6.98 -6.37 11.40
CA ARG A 29 -8.36 -6.42 10.88
C ARG A 29 -9.39 -6.00 11.92
N ARG A 30 -9.26 -6.50 13.15
CA ARG A 30 -10.19 -6.15 14.25
C ARG A 30 -10.15 -4.65 14.56
N THR A 31 -8.97 -4.04 14.54
CA THR A 31 -8.82 -2.60 14.77
C THR A 31 -9.34 -1.81 13.58
N GLY A 32 -8.96 -2.17 12.35
CA GLY A 32 -9.38 -1.48 11.13
C GLY A 32 -10.91 -1.44 10.93
N ARG A 33 -11.62 -2.49 11.37
CA ARG A 33 -13.09 -2.51 11.35
C ARG A 33 -13.76 -1.66 12.42
N ARG A 34 -13.06 -1.29 13.49
CA ARG A 34 -13.65 -0.64 14.69
C ARG A 34 -13.24 0.81 14.87
N ILE A 35 -12.08 1.19 14.33
CA ILE A 35 -11.62 2.58 14.38
C ILE A 35 -12.62 3.45 13.61
N PRO A 36 -13.07 4.58 14.16
CA PRO A 36 -14.00 5.47 13.45
C PRO A 36 -13.39 6.03 12.15
N ALA A 37 -14.25 6.37 11.18
CA ALA A 37 -13.83 6.92 9.89
C ALA A 37 -13.05 8.24 10.07
N GLU A 38 -13.60 9.13 10.89
CA GLU A 38 -13.02 10.44 11.21
C GLU A 38 -11.64 10.33 11.87
N ALA A 39 -11.38 9.24 12.61
CA ALA A 39 -10.08 9.00 13.21
C ALA A 39 -9.06 8.54 12.16
N LEU A 40 -9.49 7.79 11.15
CA LEU A 40 -8.63 7.39 10.03
C LEU A 40 -8.34 8.59 9.12
N ASP A 41 -9.34 9.42 8.80
CA ASP A 41 -9.14 10.65 8.02
C ASP A 41 -8.13 11.58 8.73
N ALA A 42 -8.31 11.82 10.03
CA ALA A 42 -7.36 12.60 10.82
C ALA A 42 -5.94 12.00 10.83
N MET A 43 -5.82 10.66 10.77
CA MET A 43 -4.51 10.01 10.67
C MET A 43 -3.86 10.22 9.30
N LEU A 44 -4.63 10.14 8.21
CA LEU A 44 -4.17 10.42 6.85
C LEU A 44 -3.64 11.86 6.74
N GLU A 45 -4.31 12.82 7.37
CA GLU A 45 -3.89 14.23 7.39
C GLU A 45 -2.70 14.53 8.31
N SER A 46 -2.50 13.73 9.37
CA SER A 46 -1.48 14.01 10.40
C SER A 46 -0.02 13.70 10.00
N GLY A 47 0.19 13.15 8.79
CA GLY A 47 1.52 12.94 8.20
C GLY A 47 1.89 11.47 7.97
N LEU A 48 3.03 11.27 7.29
CA LEU A 48 3.39 10.01 6.62
C LEU A 48 3.30 8.75 7.50
N LYS A 49 3.80 8.79 8.74
CA LYS A 49 3.79 7.62 9.63
C LYS A 49 2.38 7.22 10.05
N ALA A 50 1.56 8.20 10.42
CA ALA A 50 0.19 7.96 10.85
C ALA A 50 -0.68 7.59 9.65
N GLY A 51 -0.53 8.28 8.52
CA GLY A 51 -1.23 7.98 7.28
C GLY A 51 -0.96 6.57 6.79
N ARG A 52 0.29 6.11 6.81
CA ARG A 52 0.64 4.72 6.47
C ARG A 52 -0.04 3.69 7.38
N VAL A 53 -0.12 3.96 8.68
CA VAL A 53 -0.87 3.05 9.58
C VAL A 53 -2.36 3.09 9.27
N ALA A 54 -2.92 4.25 8.91
CA ALA A 54 -4.31 4.37 8.50
C ALA A 54 -4.62 3.57 7.24
N THR A 55 -3.78 3.61 6.21
CA THR A 55 -3.99 2.82 4.98
C THR A 55 -3.97 1.32 5.26
N TRP A 56 -3.13 0.83 6.18
CA TRP A 56 -3.17 -0.55 6.65
C TRP A 56 -4.47 -0.91 7.38
N PHE A 57 -5.02 -0.01 8.19
CA PHE A 57 -6.33 -0.21 8.80
C PHE A 57 -7.47 -0.18 7.79
N ILE A 58 -7.39 0.66 6.77
CA ILE A 58 -8.36 0.71 5.67
C ILE A 58 -8.34 -0.61 4.90
N ALA A 59 -7.16 -1.06 4.47
CA ALA A 59 -6.95 -2.31 3.75
C ALA A 59 -7.47 -3.52 4.55
N ALA A 60 -6.97 -3.71 5.77
CA ALA A 60 -7.33 -4.85 6.61
C ALA A 60 -8.79 -4.80 7.11
N GLY A 61 -9.31 -3.59 7.30
CA GLY A 61 -10.69 -3.34 7.68
C GLY A 61 -11.69 -3.45 6.53
N ARG A 62 -11.22 -3.46 5.27
CA ARG A 62 -12.01 -3.29 4.05
C ARG A 62 -12.94 -2.07 4.11
N ARG A 63 -12.37 -0.92 4.49
CA ARG A 63 -13.09 0.33 4.76
C ARG A 63 -13.40 1.10 3.48
N SER A 64 -14.41 0.66 2.74
CA SER A 64 -14.86 1.31 1.50
C SER A 64 -15.46 2.70 1.73
N ASP A 65 -15.87 3.02 2.96
CA ASP A 65 -16.34 4.35 3.36
C ASP A 65 -15.27 5.44 3.21
N LEU A 66 -13.98 5.07 3.24
CA LEU A 66 -12.87 6.00 3.02
C LEU A 66 -12.39 6.07 1.57
N ARG A 67 -13.05 5.36 0.65
CA ARG A 67 -12.72 5.44 -0.78
C ARG A 67 -12.79 6.86 -1.34
N PRO A 68 -13.75 7.73 -0.99
CA PRO A 68 -13.76 9.11 -1.46
C PRO A 68 -12.51 9.89 -1.01
N THR A 69 -12.06 9.70 0.22
CA THR A 69 -10.82 10.30 0.74
C THR A 69 -9.60 9.78 -0.04
N ILE A 70 -9.51 8.46 -0.23
CA ILE A 70 -8.44 7.85 -1.04
C ILE A 70 -8.45 8.41 -2.45
N ARG A 71 -9.60 8.46 -3.12
CA ARG A 71 -9.74 8.98 -4.48
C ARG A 71 -9.26 10.42 -4.59
N ARG A 72 -9.71 11.29 -3.69
CA ARG A 72 -9.30 12.70 -3.64
C ARG A 72 -7.79 12.82 -3.51
N ASP A 73 -7.20 12.11 -2.55
CA ASP A 73 -5.78 12.23 -2.25
C ASP A 73 -4.89 11.54 -3.29
N PHE A 74 -5.39 10.47 -3.91
CA PHE A 74 -4.71 9.67 -4.93
C PHE A 74 -4.79 10.30 -6.32
N LEU A 75 -5.81 11.13 -6.60
CA LEU A 75 -5.95 11.86 -7.87
C LEU A 75 -5.59 13.34 -7.76
N GLY A 76 -5.35 13.86 -6.55
CA GLY A 76 -4.99 15.26 -6.33
C GLY A 76 -3.73 15.68 -7.09
N GLU A 77 -3.63 16.97 -7.39
CA GLU A 77 -2.44 17.54 -8.04
C GLU A 77 -1.29 17.61 -7.01
N GLY A 78 -0.11 17.14 -7.41
CA GLY A 78 1.12 17.21 -6.60
C GLY A 78 1.56 15.90 -5.93
N PRO A 79 2.78 15.89 -5.38
CA PRO A 79 3.39 14.69 -4.82
C PRO A 79 2.65 14.27 -3.56
N ASN A 80 2.21 13.01 -3.53
CA ASN A 80 1.60 12.42 -2.34
C ASN A 80 2.33 11.12 -2.00
N ARG A 81 3.09 11.18 -0.89
CA ARG A 81 3.92 10.07 -0.41
C ARG A 81 3.13 8.86 0.08
N LEU A 82 1.80 8.97 0.20
CA LEU A 82 0.90 7.87 0.54
C LEU A 82 0.30 7.17 -0.68
N ARG A 83 0.54 7.61 -1.93
CA ARG A 83 -0.09 6.98 -3.10
C ARG A 83 0.20 5.48 -3.19
N GLY A 84 1.44 5.06 -2.98
CA GLY A 84 1.76 3.64 -2.93
C GLY A 84 1.07 2.89 -1.78
N ASP A 85 0.87 3.56 -0.65
CA ASP A 85 0.10 3.00 0.46
C ASP A 85 -1.41 2.91 0.16
N TYR A 86 -1.95 3.79 -0.71
CA TYR A 86 -3.32 3.72 -1.21
C TYR A 86 -3.52 2.61 -2.23
N CYS A 87 -2.53 2.30 -3.07
CA CYS A 87 -2.57 1.14 -3.97
C CYS A 87 -2.91 -0.16 -3.20
N ARG A 88 -2.25 -0.41 -2.06
CA ARG A 88 -2.57 -1.52 -1.15
C ARG A 88 -4.03 -1.50 -0.68
N ALA A 89 -4.52 -0.32 -0.26
CA ALA A 89 -5.88 -0.18 0.23
C ALA A 89 -6.91 -0.48 -0.87
N LEU A 90 -6.70 0.06 -2.08
CA LEU A 90 -7.54 -0.17 -3.25
C LEU A 90 -7.55 -1.65 -3.67
N ALA A 91 -6.38 -2.30 -3.75
CA ALA A 91 -6.29 -3.74 -4.02
C ALA A 91 -7.03 -4.59 -2.98
N SER A 92 -6.99 -4.18 -1.71
CA SER A 92 -7.69 -4.89 -0.63
C SER A 92 -9.21 -4.69 -0.66
N LEU A 93 -9.70 -3.54 -1.16
CA LEU A 93 -11.12 -3.29 -1.38
C LEU A 93 -11.62 -4.12 -2.58
N GLY A 94 -10.88 -4.08 -3.69
CA GLY A 94 -11.00 -5.05 -4.77
C GLY A 94 -12.29 -4.92 -5.59
N THR A 95 -12.77 -3.71 -5.82
CA THR A 95 -13.96 -3.45 -6.65
C THR A 95 -13.59 -2.79 -7.98
N GLU A 96 -14.50 -2.83 -8.95
CA GLU A 96 -14.34 -2.12 -10.23
C GLU A 96 -14.11 -0.62 -10.03
N GLU A 97 -14.76 0.00 -9.03
CA GLU A 97 -14.52 1.42 -8.71
C GLU A 97 -13.06 1.69 -8.31
N ASP A 98 -12.43 0.73 -7.62
CA ASP A 98 -11.02 0.84 -7.21
C ASP A 98 -10.09 0.74 -8.42
N ALA A 99 -10.41 -0.12 -9.40
CA ALA A 99 -9.70 -0.22 -10.67
C ALA A 99 -9.82 1.09 -11.48
N GLN A 100 -11.01 1.69 -11.53
CA GLN A 100 -11.21 2.97 -12.22
C GLN A 100 -10.43 4.14 -11.60
N ILE A 101 -10.20 4.13 -10.28
CA ILE A 101 -9.31 5.12 -9.63
C ILE A 101 -7.87 4.96 -10.13
N LEU A 102 -7.39 3.72 -10.24
CA LEU A 102 -6.03 3.43 -10.76
C LEU A 102 -5.90 3.79 -12.23
N VAL A 103 -6.89 3.46 -13.06
CA VAL A 103 -6.93 3.84 -14.49
C VAL A 103 -6.84 5.36 -14.64
N ALA A 104 -7.68 6.11 -13.92
CA ALA A 104 -7.68 7.57 -13.98
C ALA A 104 -6.34 8.18 -13.53
N TYR A 105 -5.69 7.60 -12.52
CA TYR A 105 -4.36 8.01 -12.11
C TYR A 105 -3.32 7.73 -13.19
N LEU A 106 -3.27 6.51 -13.74
CA LEU A 106 -2.29 6.10 -14.74
C LEU A 106 -2.42 6.89 -16.04
N ASP A 107 -3.64 7.23 -16.45
CA ASP A 107 -3.91 8.08 -17.62
C ASP A 107 -3.27 9.45 -17.52
N HIS A 108 -3.23 10.01 -16.31
CA HIS A 108 -2.56 11.27 -16.07
C HIS A 108 -1.06 11.07 -15.84
N ALA A 109 -0.70 10.16 -14.95
CA ALA A 109 0.65 10.02 -14.42
C ALA A 109 1.66 9.50 -15.43
N LEU A 110 1.25 8.70 -16.42
CA LEU A 110 2.15 8.24 -17.49
C LEU A 110 2.40 9.31 -18.57
N THR A 111 1.70 10.44 -18.52
CA THR A 111 1.91 11.59 -19.44
C THR A 111 2.83 12.66 -18.87
N LEU A 112 3.17 12.56 -17.58
CA LEU A 112 3.98 13.56 -16.90
C LEU A 112 5.48 13.40 -17.28
N PRO A 113 6.19 14.52 -17.55
CA PRO A 113 7.63 14.48 -17.80
C PRO A 113 8.40 14.21 -16.49
N LEU A 114 9.53 13.50 -16.58
CA LEU A 114 10.39 13.15 -15.43
C LEU A 114 11.17 14.35 -14.83
N GLU A 115 10.81 15.60 -15.12
CA GLU A 115 11.63 16.79 -14.84
C GLU A 115 11.65 17.25 -13.36
N GLU A 116 11.19 16.42 -12.44
CA GLU A 116 11.21 16.73 -11.02
C GLU A 116 12.31 15.94 -10.27
N PRO A 117 12.98 16.54 -9.26
CA PRO A 117 14.09 15.90 -8.53
C PRO A 117 13.67 14.59 -7.85
N GLU A 118 14.63 13.69 -7.57
CA GLU A 118 14.43 12.33 -7.05
C GLU A 118 13.51 12.21 -5.80
N TRP A 119 13.31 13.30 -5.05
CA TRP A 119 12.38 13.39 -3.91
C TRP A 119 10.93 13.77 -4.27
N ALA A 120 10.72 14.28 -5.48
CA ALA A 120 9.44 14.54 -6.14
C ALA A 120 9.01 13.37 -7.06
N ILE A 121 9.95 12.47 -7.41
CA ILE A 121 9.71 11.14 -8.03
C ILE A 121 9.12 10.14 -7.01
N THR A 122 8.11 10.55 -6.23
CA THR A 122 7.18 9.60 -5.59
C THR A 122 6.02 9.28 -6.52
N GLU A 123 6.41 8.98 -7.74
CA GLU A 123 5.55 8.54 -8.83
C GLU A 123 5.34 7.03 -8.63
N CYS A 124 4.15 6.67 -8.12
CA CYS A 124 3.79 5.30 -7.78
C CYS A 124 3.30 4.49 -8.99
N GLN A 125 3.60 4.92 -10.22
CA GLN A 125 3.11 4.33 -11.47
C GLN A 125 3.39 2.84 -11.58
N PRO A 126 4.62 2.33 -11.32
CA PRO A 126 4.86 0.88 -11.40
C PRO A 126 3.96 0.13 -10.42
N LEU A 127 3.78 0.66 -9.21
CA LEU A 127 2.94 0.07 -8.18
C LEU A 127 1.45 0.18 -8.49
N ALA A 128 0.99 1.31 -9.03
CA ALA A 128 -0.39 1.50 -9.46
C ALA A 128 -0.75 0.58 -10.63
N LEU A 129 0.18 0.38 -11.57
CA LEU A 129 0.01 -0.56 -12.68
C LEU A 129 0.00 -2.02 -12.19
N GLY A 130 0.92 -2.41 -11.30
CA GLY A 130 0.90 -3.72 -10.65
C GLY A 130 -0.39 -3.96 -9.86
N THR A 131 -0.90 -2.92 -9.20
CA THR A 131 -2.19 -2.96 -8.47
C THR A 131 -3.37 -3.13 -9.43
N LEU A 132 -3.38 -2.42 -10.56
CA LEU A 132 -4.43 -2.57 -11.56
C LEU A 132 -4.42 -3.98 -12.15
N ARG A 133 -3.23 -4.53 -12.44
CA ARG A 133 -3.08 -5.91 -12.91
C ARG A 133 -3.59 -6.92 -11.89
N TYR A 134 -3.30 -6.71 -10.61
CA TYR A 134 -3.85 -7.52 -9.52
C TYR A 134 -5.38 -7.48 -9.52
N LEU A 135 -5.99 -6.29 -9.68
CA LEU A 135 -7.45 -6.17 -9.73
C LEU A 135 -8.05 -6.86 -10.96
N ASP A 136 -7.41 -6.75 -12.13
CA ASP A 136 -7.82 -7.46 -13.33
C ASP A 136 -7.88 -8.98 -13.12
N GLU A 137 -6.87 -9.55 -12.45
CA GLU A 137 -6.86 -10.98 -12.09
C GLU A 137 -7.99 -11.36 -11.14
N GLN A 138 -8.33 -10.48 -10.18
CA GLN A 138 -9.40 -10.75 -9.21
C GLN A 138 -10.81 -10.56 -9.78
N LEU A 139 -10.98 -9.60 -10.68
CA LEU A 139 -12.26 -9.20 -11.25
C LEU A 139 -12.56 -9.89 -12.58
N GLY A 140 -11.56 -10.50 -13.22
CA GLY A 140 -11.69 -11.06 -14.56
C GLY A 140 -11.80 -9.99 -15.65
N THR A 141 -11.12 -8.85 -15.45
CA THR A 141 -11.09 -7.70 -16.36
C THR A 141 -9.71 -7.53 -17.00
N ASP A 142 -9.58 -6.57 -17.91
CA ASP A 142 -8.40 -6.32 -18.74
C ASP A 142 -8.03 -4.82 -18.79
N TYR A 143 -8.37 -4.04 -17.75
CA TYR A 143 -8.12 -2.59 -17.73
C TYR A 143 -6.65 -2.22 -17.86
N SER A 144 -5.74 -3.09 -17.41
CA SER A 144 -4.29 -2.88 -17.51
C SER A 144 -3.76 -3.06 -18.93
N GLU A 145 -4.43 -3.82 -19.81
CA GLU A 145 -3.91 -4.18 -21.14
C GLU A 145 -3.60 -2.95 -22.00
N ARG A 146 -4.46 -1.92 -21.95
CA ARG A 146 -4.24 -0.65 -22.67
C ARG A 146 -2.94 0.06 -22.30
N PHE A 147 -2.41 -0.18 -21.09
CA PHE A 147 -1.19 0.46 -20.60
C PHE A 147 0.06 -0.33 -21.00
N ILE A 148 -0.03 -1.67 -20.99
CA ILE A 148 1.09 -2.61 -21.21
C ILE A 148 1.16 -3.21 -22.61
N ALA A 149 0.20 -2.90 -23.49
CA ALA A 149 0.28 -3.30 -24.89
C ALA A 149 1.58 -2.81 -25.53
N THR A 150 2.02 -3.48 -26.60
CA THR A 150 3.17 -3.04 -27.39
C THR A 150 2.98 -1.60 -27.88
N ASP A 151 4.02 -0.78 -27.73
CA ASP A 151 3.99 0.67 -27.91
C ASP A 151 2.95 1.36 -27.02
N GLY A 152 2.59 0.77 -25.88
CA GLY A 152 1.61 1.31 -24.94
C GLY A 152 2.14 2.51 -24.13
N PRO A 153 1.26 3.21 -23.39
CA PRO A 153 1.64 4.28 -22.48
C PRO A 153 2.77 3.91 -21.52
N TRP A 154 2.81 2.67 -21.03
CA TRP A 154 3.90 2.21 -20.15
C TRP A 154 5.24 2.17 -20.89
N GLU A 155 5.31 1.55 -22.07
CA GLU A 155 6.56 1.46 -22.85
C GLU A 155 7.10 2.83 -23.28
N ARG A 156 6.20 3.77 -23.61
CA ARG A 156 6.56 5.14 -24.01
C ARG A 156 6.94 6.05 -22.85
N TRP A 157 6.55 5.71 -21.63
CA TRP A 157 6.83 6.54 -20.46
C TRP A 157 8.34 6.48 -20.13
N PRO A 158 9.06 7.62 -20.06
CA PRO A 158 10.50 7.63 -19.86
C PRO A 158 10.98 7.00 -18.55
N GLY A 159 10.09 6.84 -17.57
CA GLY A 159 10.36 6.20 -16.28
C GLY A 159 10.17 4.69 -16.28
N ASN A 160 9.83 4.10 -17.41
CA ASN A 160 9.70 2.65 -17.54
C ASN A 160 11.03 1.96 -17.24
N GLU A 161 11.04 1.20 -16.16
CA GLU A 161 12.06 0.22 -15.85
C GLU A 161 11.50 -1.17 -16.21
N ASP A 162 12.21 -1.92 -17.06
CA ASP A 162 11.80 -3.25 -17.50
C ASP A 162 11.42 -4.15 -16.31
N GLY A 163 10.17 -4.62 -16.31
CA GLY A 163 9.65 -5.53 -15.28
C GLY A 163 9.27 -4.89 -13.94
N ALA A 164 9.44 -3.58 -13.74
CA ALA A 164 9.19 -2.95 -12.43
C ALA A 164 7.75 -3.11 -11.92
N TRP A 165 6.75 -3.05 -12.80
CA TRP A 165 5.35 -3.26 -12.41
C TRP A 165 5.05 -4.73 -12.06
N ALA A 166 5.81 -5.69 -12.60
CA ALA A 166 5.63 -7.11 -12.30
C ALA A 166 6.19 -7.45 -10.90
N ASP A 167 7.34 -6.86 -10.54
CA ASP A 167 7.85 -6.92 -9.17
C ASP A 167 6.85 -6.28 -8.19
N ASP A 168 6.29 -5.13 -8.54
CA ASP A 168 5.29 -4.45 -7.71
C ASP A 168 3.94 -5.21 -7.62
N LEU A 169 3.56 -5.99 -8.64
CA LEU A 169 2.41 -6.88 -8.56
C LEU A 169 2.60 -7.95 -7.46
N ASP A 170 3.79 -8.55 -7.36
CA ASP A 170 4.08 -9.52 -6.31
C ASP A 170 4.11 -8.89 -4.91
N TRP A 171 4.50 -7.61 -4.81
CA TRP A 171 4.35 -6.82 -3.59
C TRP A 171 2.90 -6.60 -3.22
N VAL A 172 2.06 -6.19 -4.16
CA VAL A 172 0.62 -6.00 -3.91
C VAL A 172 -0.02 -7.30 -3.42
N ARG A 173 0.31 -8.44 -4.04
CA ARG A 173 -0.16 -9.76 -3.59
C ARG A 173 0.23 -10.05 -2.14
N SER A 174 1.49 -9.78 -1.78
CA SER A 174 2.01 -9.99 -0.42
C SER A 174 1.31 -9.10 0.59
N ASP A 175 1.15 -7.82 0.27
CA ASP A 175 0.49 -6.81 1.09
C ASP A 175 -1.00 -7.13 1.32
N VAL A 176 -1.72 -7.51 0.26
CA VAL A 176 -3.13 -7.90 0.34
C VAL A 176 -3.27 -9.19 1.14
N ALA A 177 -2.41 -10.18 0.93
CA ALA A 177 -2.39 -11.39 1.73
C ALA A 177 -2.13 -11.06 3.21
N LEU A 178 -1.22 -10.15 3.53
CA LEU A 178 -1.02 -9.71 4.90
C LEU A 178 -2.28 -9.06 5.46
N ALA A 179 -2.86 -8.08 4.76
CA ALA A 179 -4.02 -7.33 5.21
C ALA A 179 -5.27 -8.20 5.44
N THR A 180 -5.48 -9.20 4.58
CA THR A 180 -6.67 -10.07 4.59
C THR A 180 -6.57 -11.26 5.54
N GLY A 181 -5.35 -11.60 5.99
CA GLY A 181 -5.09 -12.73 6.90
C GLY A 181 -4.55 -13.99 6.20
N GLY A 182 -4.13 -13.86 4.94
CA GLY A 182 -3.48 -14.89 4.15
C GLY A 182 -2.01 -15.12 4.52
N ASP A 183 -1.31 -15.87 3.67
CA ASP A 183 0.14 -16.03 3.71
C ASP A 183 0.78 -15.06 2.72
N PRO A 184 1.60 -14.09 3.16
CA PRO A 184 2.32 -13.22 2.24
C PRO A 184 3.35 -13.97 1.38
N GLY A 185 3.76 -15.19 1.74
CA GLY A 185 4.65 -16.01 0.90
C GLY A 185 6.12 -15.55 0.83
N ILE A 186 6.41 -14.30 1.19
CA ILE A 186 7.74 -13.68 1.07
C ILE A 186 8.64 -13.86 2.28
N ARG A 187 8.19 -14.55 3.35
CA ARG A 187 8.96 -14.74 4.59
C ARG A 187 10.39 -15.21 4.33
N ARG A 188 10.58 -16.19 3.44
CA ARG A 188 11.92 -16.75 3.15
C ARG A 188 12.81 -15.73 2.44
N GLN A 189 12.25 -14.96 1.52
CA GLN A 189 12.96 -13.91 0.78
C GLN A 189 13.39 -12.80 1.74
N VAL A 190 12.47 -12.29 2.55
CA VAL A 190 12.76 -11.24 3.54
C VAL A 190 13.85 -11.69 4.55
N LEU A 191 13.81 -12.94 5.02
CA LEU A 191 14.84 -13.46 5.94
C LEU A 191 16.21 -13.70 5.26
N ALA A 192 16.23 -13.92 3.94
CA ALA A 192 17.45 -14.11 3.18
C ALA A 192 18.17 -12.78 2.90
N GLU A 193 17.47 -11.65 2.96
CA GLU A 193 18.05 -10.32 2.79
C GLU A 193 19.04 -9.99 3.92
N GLU A 194 20.25 -9.59 3.53
CA GLU A 194 21.32 -9.22 4.45
C GLU A 194 20.95 -8.00 5.31
N ASP A 195 20.17 -7.08 4.73
CA ASP A 195 19.69 -5.88 5.43
C ASP A 195 18.72 -6.28 6.56
N PHE A 196 17.86 -7.28 6.38
CA PHE A 196 16.96 -7.73 7.46
C PHE A 196 17.73 -8.26 8.68
N LYS A 197 18.91 -8.84 8.49
CA LYS A 197 19.76 -9.38 9.56
C LYS A 197 20.45 -8.30 10.39
N THR A 198 20.65 -7.10 9.84
CA THR A 198 21.28 -5.96 10.52
C THR A 198 20.26 -5.04 11.20
N TRP A 199 18.95 -5.28 11.04
CA TRP A 199 17.90 -4.52 11.73
C TRP A 199 17.84 -4.88 13.22
N GLU A 200 18.72 -4.28 14.00
CA GLU A 200 18.52 -4.08 15.45
C GLU A 200 17.40 -3.05 15.69
N PHE A 201 16.14 -3.29 15.31
CA PHE A 201 15.08 -2.31 15.59
C PHE A 201 13.73 -2.91 16.04
N ALA A 202 13.41 -2.64 17.31
CA ALA A 202 12.21 -1.97 17.84
C ALA A 202 10.78 -2.32 17.34
N GLY A 203 10.59 -3.33 16.48
CA GLY A 203 9.29 -3.72 15.90
C GLY A 203 8.20 -4.08 16.93
N PRO A 204 8.51 -4.77 18.05
CA PRO A 204 7.49 -5.07 19.05
C PRO A 204 7.14 -3.86 19.94
N ARG A 205 8.13 -3.05 20.34
CA ARG A 205 7.95 -2.01 21.38
C ARG A 205 7.09 -0.86 20.87
N TRP A 206 7.31 -0.34 19.67
CA TRP A 206 6.54 0.79 19.16
C TRP A 206 5.06 0.46 18.95
N TRP A 207 4.76 -0.73 18.40
CA TRP A 207 3.39 -1.21 18.24
C TRP A 207 2.71 -1.53 19.59
N TRP A 208 3.45 -2.02 20.58
CA TRP A 208 2.97 -2.16 21.97
C TRP A 208 2.62 -0.80 22.61
N TRP A 209 3.41 0.24 22.35
CA TRP A 209 3.16 1.60 22.83
C TRP A 209 1.97 2.24 22.11
N PHE A 210 1.85 2.09 20.80
CA PHE A 210 0.75 2.66 20.01
C PHE A 210 -0.60 2.01 20.34
N SER A 211 -0.64 0.68 20.48
CA SER A 211 -1.85 -0.06 20.87
C SER A 211 -2.34 0.24 22.30
N ARG A 212 -1.46 0.67 23.21
CA ARG A 212 -1.83 1.20 24.53
C ARG A 212 -2.21 2.69 24.50
N GLY A 213 -1.55 3.49 23.67
CA GLY A 213 -1.77 4.95 23.56
C GLY A 213 -3.14 5.33 23.00
N VAL A 214 -3.62 4.60 21.98
CA VAL A 214 -4.93 4.84 21.36
C VAL A 214 -6.08 4.59 22.35
N ARG A 215 -5.96 3.59 23.25
CA ARG A 215 -6.97 3.36 24.31
C ARG A 215 -7.05 4.49 25.33
N ARG A 216 -5.95 5.18 25.63
CA ARG A 216 -5.92 6.25 26.66
C ARG A 216 -6.47 7.60 26.17
N ARG A 217 -6.44 7.88 24.87
CA ARG A 217 -7.04 9.12 24.32
C ARG A 217 -8.54 9.00 24.08
N LEU A 218 -9.05 7.79 23.85
CA LEU A 218 -10.49 7.55 23.69
C LEU A 218 -11.24 7.44 25.03
N SER A 219 -10.54 7.26 26.16
CA SER A 219 -11.16 7.22 27.50
C SER A 219 -11.15 8.56 28.24
N ARG A 220 -10.71 9.65 27.61
CA ARG A 220 -10.60 11.01 28.22
C ARG A 220 -11.53 12.05 27.57
N ARG A 221 -12.46 11.60 26.73
CA ARG A 221 -13.57 12.40 26.20
C ARG A 221 -14.92 11.71 26.44
N GLY A 222 -15.07 11.14 27.64
CA GLY A 222 -16.34 10.70 28.20
C GLY A 222 -16.54 11.44 29.52
#